data_AF-A0A5K0ZJN2-F1
#
_entry.id   AF-A0A5K0ZJN2-F1
#
_cell.length_a   1.000
_cell.length_b   1.000
_cell.length_c   1.000
_cell.angle_alpha   90.00
_cell.angle_beta   90.00
_cell.angle_gamma   90.00
#
_symmetry.space_group_name_H-M   'P 1'
#
loop_
_entity.id
_entity.type
_entity.pdbx_description
1 polymer ?
#
loop_
_entity_poly.entity_id
_entity_poly.type
_entity_poly.pdbx_seq_one_letter_code
_entity_poly.pdbx_strand_id
1 'polypeptide(L)' 'WWRDLGLGDHISFARDRLVESYFMAVGKMHEPQFSQYRMQLTRVSYLMATVEDIFGEHQSVEELERFVQVVE' A
#
# COMPACT_ATOMS: atom_id res chain seq x y z
N TRP A 1 -5.71 11.68 -3.44
CA TRP A 1 -5.56 10.31 -3.95
C TRP A 1 -5.81 9.28 -2.85
N TRP A 2 -5.08 9.29 -1.73
CA TRP A 2 -5.15 8.18 -0.78
C TRP A 2 -6.48 8.20 -0.02
N ARG A 3 -6.97 9.39 0.36
CA ARG A 3 -8.32 9.56 0.93
C ARG A 3 -9.40 9.13 -0.06
N ASP A 4 -9.24 9.52 -1.32
CA ASP A 4 -10.19 9.17 -2.39
C ASP A 4 -10.24 7.67 -2.66
N LEU A 5 -9.16 6.93 -2.36
CA LEU A 5 -9.10 5.48 -2.46
C LEU A 5 -9.89 4.78 -1.33
N GLY A 6 -10.10 5.45 -0.20
CA GLY A 6 -11.00 5.00 0.87
C GLY A 6 -10.62 3.69 1.56
N LEU A 7 -9.42 3.13 1.34
CA LEU A 7 -9.09 1.78 1.85
C LEU A 7 -9.14 1.69 3.37
N GLY A 8 -8.77 2.76 4.09
CA GLY A 8 -8.86 2.77 5.56
C GLY A 8 -10.29 2.67 6.09
N ASP A 9 -11.28 3.09 5.28
CA ASP A 9 -12.70 2.98 5.64
C ASP A 9 -13.28 1.59 5.31
N HIS A 10 -12.65 0.86 4.38
CA HIS A 10 -13.10 -0.46 3.90
C HIS A 10 -12.36 -1.63 4.52
N ILE A 11 -11.10 -1.43 4.92
CA ILE A 11 -10.21 -2.48 5.45
C ILE A 11 -9.78 -2.05 6.85
N SER A 12 -10.64 -2.30 7.83
CA SER A 12 -10.52 -1.77 9.19
C SER A 12 -9.25 -2.19 9.94
N PHE A 13 -8.61 -3.28 9.52
CA PHE A 13 -7.36 -3.77 10.10
C PHE A 13 -6.11 -3.21 9.40
N ALA A 14 -6.24 -2.67 8.18
CA ALA A 14 -5.10 -2.11 7.46
C ALA A 14 -4.70 -0.77 8.06
N ARG A 15 -3.39 -0.57 8.20
CA ARG A 15 -2.83 0.65 8.80
C ARG A 15 -2.72 1.74 7.74
N ASP A 16 -3.03 2.98 8.10
CA ASP A 16 -2.72 4.13 7.23
C ASP A 16 -1.21 4.37 7.23
N ARG A 17 -0.55 3.86 6.18
CA ARG A 17 0.91 3.90 5.99
C ARG A 17 1.37 4.94 4.98
N LEU A 18 0.55 5.98 4.74
CA LEU A 18 0.89 7.00 3.74
C LEU A 18 2.21 7.70 4.05
N VAL A 19 2.40 8.12 5.31
CA VAL A 19 3.57 8.91 5.72
C VAL A 19 4.82 8.05 5.62
N GLU A 20 4.78 6.82 6.11
CA GLU A 20 5.89 5.87 6.02
C GLU A 20 6.23 5.53 4.57
N SER A 21 5.22 5.34 3.72
CA SER A 21 5.40 5.06 2.30
C SER A 21 6.08 6.22 1.58
N TYR A 22 5.66 7.46 1.87
CA TYR A 22 6.28 8.65 1.29
C TYR A 22 7.70 8.86 1.82
N PHE A 23 7.91 8.63 3.12
CA PHE A 23 9.21 8.73 3.75
C PHE A 23 10.21 7.73 3.14
N MET A 24 9.79 6.49 2.91
CA MET A 24 10.60 5.48 2.22
C MET A 24 10.94 5.91 0.79
N ALA A 25 9.97 6.47 0.06
CA ALA A 25 10.19 6.95 -1.30
C ALA A 25 11.19 8.13 -1.34
N VAL A 26 11.11 9.06 -0.39
CA VAL A 26 12.10 10.13 -0.20
C VAL A 26 13.47 9.56 0.14
N GLY A 27 13.55 8.59 1.05
CA GLY A 27 14.80 7.93 1.42
C GLY A 27 15.51 7.25 0.24
N LYS A 28 14.76 6.74 -0.75
CA LYS A 28 15.35 6.16 -1.97
C LYS A 28 15.89 7.20 -2.95
N MET A 29 15.11 8.23 -3.24
CA MET A 29 15.42 9.22 -4.28
C MET A 29 14.96 10.61 -3.83
N HIS A 30 15.78 11.29 -3.04
CA HIS A 30 15.41 12.55 -2.37
C HIS A 30 15.51 13.78 -3.28
N GLU A 31 16.26 13.69 -4.38
CA GLU A 31 16.59 14.83 -5.22
C GLU A 31 15.34 15.43 -5.91
N PRO A 32 15.24 16.76 -6.08
CA PRO A 32 14.01 17.42 -6.53
C PRO A 32 13.44 16.90 -7.86
N GLN A 33 14.32 16.53 -8.81
CA GLN A 33 13.94 16.01 -10.13
C GLN A 33 13.13 14.70 -10.08
N PHE A 34 13.21 13.94 -8.98
CA PHE A 34 12.51 12.66 -8.82
C PHE A 34 11.14 12.78 -8.14
N SER A 35 10.52 13.96 -8.13
CA SER A 35 9.22 14.19 -7.50
C SER A 35 8.12 13.23 -7.99
N GLN A 36 8.03 13.01 -9.30
CA GLN A 36 7.07 12.08 -9.90
C GLN A 36 7.36 10.63 -9.51
N TYR A 37 8.64 10.23 -9.50
CA TYR A 37 9.04 8.91 -9.05
C TYR A 37 8.63 8.67 -7.60
N ARG A 38 8.90 9.63 -6.70
CA ARG A 38 8.50 9.53 -5.29
C ARG A 38 7.00 9.40 -5.13
N MET A 39 6.22 10.17 -5.90
CA MET A 39 4.75 10.06 -5.87
C MET A 39 4.27 8.67 -6.30
N GLN A 40 4.80 8.11 -7.39
CA GLN A 40 4.39 6.79 -7.86
C GLN A 40 4.85 5.69 -6.90
N LEU A 41 6.09 5.75 -6.43
CA LEU A 41 6.62 4.80 -5.46
C LEU A 41 5.81 4.83 -4.16
N THR A 42 5.41 6.01 -3.67
CA THR A 42 4.55 6.12 -2.49
C THR A 42 3.22 5.40 -2.68
N ARG A 43 2.58 5.54 -3.86
CA ARG A 43 1.30 4.86 -4.16
C ARG A 43 1.48 3.35 -4.17
N VAL A 44 2.51 2.86 -4.85
CA VAL A 44 2.82 1.43 -4.92
C VAL A 44 3.13 0.87 -3.53
N SER A 45 3.96 1.56 -2.75
CA SER A 45 4.32 1.13 -1.40
C SER A 45 3.15 1.15 -0.42
N TYR A 46 2.25 2.13 -0.54
CA TYR A 46 1.02 2.16 0.25
C TYR A 46 0.13 0.95 -0.06
N LEU A 47 -0.06 0.61 -1.34
CA LEU A 47 -0.82 -0.56 -1.76
C LEU A 47 -0.15 -1.86 -1.31
N MET A 48 1.17 -1.99 -1.49
CA MET A 48 1.92 -3.16 -1.03
C MET A 48 1.78 -3.36 0.48
N ALA A 49 1.91 -2.30 1.27
CA ALA A 49 1.72 -2.39 2.71
C ALA A 49 0.30 -2.80 3.10
N THR A 50 -0.71 -2.36 2.33
CA THR A 50 -2.09 -2.80 2.53
C THR A 50 -2.25 -4.29 2.23
N VAL A 51 -1.61 -4.79 1.16
CA VAL A 51 -1.58 -6.22 0.84
C VAL A 51 -0.85 -7.02 1.91
N GLU A 52 0.29 -6.53 2.41
CA GLU A 52 1.00 -7.16 3.53
C GLU A 52 0.12 -7.27 4.78
N ASP A 53 -0.68 -6.25 5.10
CA ASP A 53 -1.64 -6.30 6.20
C ASP A 53 -2.73 -7.36 5.95
N ILE A 54 -3.23 -7.50 4.71
CA ILE A 54 -4.22 -8.55 4.34
C ILE A 54 -3.65 -9.95 4.55
N PHE A 55 -2.41 -10.20 4.11
CA PHE A 55 -1.76 -11.51 4.24
C PHE A 55 -1.20 -11.77 5.65
N GLY A 56 -0.95 -10.72 6.43
CA GLY A 56 -0.44 -10.79 7.79
C GLY A 56 -1.52 -10.94 8.86
N GLU A 57 -2.76 -10.53 8.56
CA GLU A 57 -3.91 -10.80 9.40
C GLU A 57 -4.33 -12.27 9.33
N HIS A 58 -5.08 -12.71 10.34
CA HIS A 58 -5.53 -14.11 10.49
C HIS A 58 -6.68 -14.46 9.53
N GLN A 59 -6.51 -14.18 8.23
CA GLN A 59 -7.42 -14.55 7.15
C GLN A 59 -7.36 -16.05 6.88
N SER A 60 -8.46 -16.61 6.35
CA SER A 60 -8.46 -18.01 5.91
C SER A 60 -7.62 -18.20 4.64
N VAL A 61 -7.08 -19.41 4.45
CA VAL A 61 -6.28 -19.73 3.26
C VAL A 61 -7.12 -19.56 2.00
N GLU A 62 -8.40 -19.93 2.05
CA GLU A 62 -9.34 -19.82 0.94
C GLU A 62 -9.59 -18.35 0.53
N GLU A 63 -9.62 -17.42 1.48
CA GLU A 63 -9.75 -15.97 1.20
C GLU A 63 -8.49 -15.42 0.53
N LEU A 64 -7.31 -15.84 0.99
CA LEU A 64 -6.03 -15.43 0.39
C LEU A 64 -5.86 -16.00 -1.02
N GLU A 65 -6.23 -17.26 -1.25
CA GLU A 65 -6.20 -17.87 -2.59
C GLU A 65 -7.12 -17.13 -3.57
N ARG A 66 -8.33 -16.76 -3.15
CA ARG A 66 -9.24 -15.94 -3.99
C ARG A 66 -8.65 -14.57 -4.27
N PHE A 67 -8.00 -13.94 -3.30
CA PHE A 67 -7.33 -12.67 -3.52
C PHE A 67 -6.26 -12.79 -4.61
N VAL A 68 -5.39 -13.82 -4.53
CA VAL A 68 -4.36 -14.08 -5.54
C VAL A 68 -4.98 -14.31 -6.92
N GLN A 69 -6.03 -15.13 -7.01
CA GLN A 69 -6.72 -15.42 -8.28
C GLN A 69 -7.33 -14.19 -8.95
N VAL A 70 -7.69 -13.15 -8.20
CA VAL A 70 -8.21 -11.89 -8.77
C VAL A 70 -7.09 -11.00 -9.30
N VAL A 71 -5.88 -11.13 -8.75
CA VAL A 71 -4.72 -10.32 -9.12
C VAL A 71 -4.01 -10.87 -10.37
N GLU A 72 -4.00 -12.20 -10.53
CA GLU A 72 -3.46 -12.90 -11.71
C GLU A 72 -4.34 -12.76 -12.96
#